data_AF-A0A679HQ90-F1
#
_entry.id   AF-A0A679HQ90-F1
#
_cell.length_a   1.000
_cell.length_b   1.000
_cell.length_c   1.000
_cell.angle_alpha   90.00
_cell.angle_beta   90.00
_cell.angle_gamma   90.00
#
_symmetry.space_group_name_H-M   'P 1'
#
loop_
_entity.id
_entity.type
_entity.pdbx_description
1 polymer ?
#
loop_
_entity_poly.entity_id
_entity_poly.type
_entity_poly.pdbx_seq_one_letter_code
_entity_poly.pdbx_strand_id
1 'polypeptide(L)'
;MSVTTPAFADMLDLADLISHPEQYDRQEVVVMGEVTNVQLATNRQGQPAYGFLLKDNAGTIKVIALGQAEVKEGDQVIVEGIFSRLRQAGRVIIYNEIKALSIKSLNRLNPDLVG
;
A
#
# COMPACT_ATOMS: atom_id res chain seq x y z
N MET A 1 3.46 -34.10 0.11
CA MET A 1 3.46 -32.74 -0.48
C MET A 1 2.90 -31.81 0.58
N SER A 2 3.75 -31.10 1.31
CA SER A 2 3.29 -30.16 2.33
C SER A 2 2.88 -28.87 1.63
N VAL A 3 1.59 -28.55 1.67
CA VAL A 3 1.07 -27.24 1.32
C VAL A 3 1.42 -26.29 2.46
N THR A 4 2.37 -25.40 2.24
CA THR A 4 2.62 -24.26 3.12
C THR A 4 1.46 -23.29 2.94
N THR A 5 0.57 -23.23 3.92
CA THR A 5 -0.39 -22.13 4.05
C THR A 5 0.42 -20.84 4.17
N PRO A 6 0.21 -19.80 3.34
CA PRO A 6 0.86 -18.53 3.57
C PRO A 6 0.43 -18.03 4.95
N ALA A 7 1.40 -17.75 5.82
CA ALA A 7 1.14 -17.00 7.03
C ALA A 7 0.59 -15.65 6.57
N PHE A 8 -0.63 -15.31 6.97
CA PHE A 8 -1.04 -13.91 6.90
C PHE A 8 -0.02 -13.17 7.77
N ALA A 9 0.79 -12.31 7.17
CA ALA A 9 1.55 -11.35 7.95
C ALA A 9 0.53 -10.56 8.78
N ASP A 10 0.77 -10.48 10.09
CA ASP A 10 -0.12 -9.76 10.99
C ASP A 10 -0.31 -8.33 10.48
N MET A 11 -1.55 -7.85 10.49
CA MET A 11 -1.87 -6.50 10.04
C MET A 11 -1.20 -5.49 10.97
N LEU A 12 -0.35 -4.65 10.40
CA LEU A 12 0.35 -3.58 11.09
C LEU A 12 -0.52 -2.33 11.16
N ASP A 13 -0.41 -1.63 12.29
CA ASP A 13 -0.91 -0.27 12.42
C ASP A 13 -0.06 0.66 11.54
N LEU A 14 -0.72 1.51 10.75
CA LEU A 14 -0.02 2.46 9.88
C LEU A 14 0.78 3.47 10.72
N ALA A 15 0.31 3.78 11.94
CA ALA A 15 1.04 4.61 12.89
C ALA A 15 2.42 4.03 13.23
N ASP A 16 2.48 2.73 13.49
CA ASP A 16 3.71 2.02 13.88
C ASP A 16 4.71 1.99 12.71
N LEU A 17 4.21 1.74 11.50
CA LEU A 17 5.01 1.78 10.28
C LEU A 17 5.58 3.19 10.00
N ILE A 18 4.82 4.25 10.30
CA ILE A 18 5.26 5.64 10.15
C ILE A 18 6.28 6.03 11.23
N SER A 19 6.10 5.60 12.48
CA SER A 19 6.96 5.98 13.60
C SER A 19 8.29 5.22 13.64
N HIS A 20 8.31 3.98 13.11
CA HIS A 20 9.48 3.10 13.17
C HIS A 20 9.92 2.58 11.78
N PRO A 21 10.07 3.44 10.76
CA PRO A 21 10.22 3.02 9.37
C PRO A 21 11.51 2.23 9.10
N GLU A 22 12.56 2.42 9.90
CA GLU A 22 13.80 1.64 9.82
C GLU A 22 13.63 0.16 10.19
N GLN A 23 12.62 -0.20 11.01
CA GLN A 23 12.36 -1.58 11.39
C GLN A 23 11.75 -2.39 10.23
N TYR A 24 11.07 -1.70 9.33
CA TYR A 24 10.31 -2.30 8.23
C TYR A 24 10.96 -2.09 6.85
N ASP A 25 12.12 -1.43 6.76
CA ASP A 25 12.77 -1.21 5.47
C ASP A 25 13.03 -2.55 4.76
N ARG A 26 12.49 -2.67 3.54
CA ARG A 26 12.53 -3.87 2.68
C ARG A 26 11.78 -5.08 3.23
N GLN A 27 10.95 -4.89 4.25
CA GLN A 27 10.08 -5.94 4.78
C GLN A 27 8.74 -5.96 4.05
N GLU A 28 8.12 -7.13 4.02
CA GLU A 28 6.72 -7.28 3.66
C GLU A 28 5.84 -6.74 4.80
N VAL A 29 4.84 -5.96 4.44
CA VAL A 29 3.90 -5.33 5.37
C VAL A 29 2.47 -5.51 4.88
N VAL A 30 1.55 -5.66 5.83
CA VAL A 30 0.10 -5.63 5.58
C VAL A 30 -0.47 -4.48 6.39
N VAL A 31 -1.02 -3.47 5.73
CA VAL A 31 -1.58 -2.26 6.38
C VAL A 31 -2.96 -1.93 5.84
N MET A 32 -3.73 -1.17 6.60
CA MET A 32 -5.06 -0.71 6.21
C MET A 32 -5.13 0.82 6.21
N GLY A 33 -5.95 1.39 5.34
CA GLY A 33 -6.25 2.82 5.34
C GLY A 33 -7.17 3.26 4.21
N GLU A 34 -7.42 4.56 4.17
CA GLU A 34 -8.20 5.24 3.14
C GLU A 34 -7.32 5.59 1.93
N VAL A 35 -7.82 5.33 0.73
CA VAL A 35 -7.18 5.72 -0.52
C VAL A 35 -7.43 7.20 -0.78
N THR A 36 -6.35 7.96 -0.97
CA THR A 36 -6.41 9.37 -1.37
C THR A 36 -5.39 9.68 -2.47
N ASN A 37 -5.62 10.72 -3.27
CA ASN A 37 -4.70 11.23 -4.29
C ASN A 37 -4.20 10.15 -5.29
N VAL A 38 -5.15 9.46 -5.92
CA VAL A 38 -4.91 8.44 -6.94
C VAL A 38 -4.34 9.08 -8.21
N GLN A 39 -3.21 8.54 -8.68
CA GLN A 39 -2.49 9.02 -9.86
C GLN A 39 -2.17 7.85 -10.78
N LEU A 40 -2.60 7.94 -12.02
CA LEU A 40 -2.21 7.00 -13.07
C LEU A 40 -0.82 7.33 -13.59
N ALA A 41 -0.03 6.31 -13.87
CA ALA A 41 1.34 6.44 -14.32
C ALA A 41 1.75 5.31 -15.27
N THR A 42 2.96 5.42 -15.78
CA THR A 42 3.65 4.35 -16.50
C THR A 42 4.96 4.08 -15.78
N ASN A 43 5.26 2.81 -15.50
CA ASN A 43 6.52 2.43 -14.87
C ASN A 43 7.71 2.58 -15.83
N ARG A 44 8.93 2.40 -15.34
CA ARG A 44 10.15 2.51 -16.16
C ARG A 44 10.25 1.50 -17.31
N GLN A 45 9.47 0.43 -17.27
CA GLN A 45 9.40 -0.59 -18.32
C GLN A 45 8.29 -0.31 -19.34
N GLY A 46 7.59 0.82 -19.24
CA GLY A 46 6.48 1.17 -20.14
C GLY A 46 5.14 0.53 -19.77
N GLN A 47 5.04 -0.15 -18.63
CA GLN A 47 3.80 -0.81 -18.20
C GLN A 47 2.91 0.15 -17.41
N PRO A 48 1.57 0.01 -17.49
CA PRO A 48 0.66 0.75 -16.63
C PRO A 48 0.99 0.56 -15.16
N ALA A 49 0.90 1.64 -14.42
CA ALA A 49 1.06 1.67 -12.97
C ALA A 49 0.14 2.75 -12.40
N TYR A 50 -0.05 2.72 -11.09
CA TYR A 50 -0.72 3.79 -10.38
C TYR A 50 -0.13 3.95 -9.00
N GLY A 51 -0.30 5.14 -8.43
CA GLY A 51 0.05 5.43 -7.06
C GLY A 51 -1.08 6.13 -6.34
N PHE A 52 -1.09 6.03 -5.02
CA PHE A 52 -2.00 6.76 -4.15
C PHE A 52 -1.35 6.98 -2.79
N LEU A 53 -1.96 7.80 -1.96
CA LEU A 53 -1.65 7.96 -0.55
C LEU A 53 -2.62 7.12 0.26
N LEU A 54 -2.11 6.13 0.98
CA LEU A 54 -2.84 5.40 2.00
C LEU A 54 -2.83 6.25 3.27
N LYS A 55 -4.01 6.68 3.70
CA LYS A 55 -4.21 7.60 4.81
C LYS A 55 -4.89 6.92 5.98
N ASP A 56 -4.44 7.25 7.18
CA ASP A 56 -5.16 6.96 8.42
C ASP A 56 -5.08 8.18 9.35
N ASN A 57 -5.37 7.98 10.65
CA ASN A 57 -5.27 9.05 11.65
C ASN A 57 -3.82 9.43 11.98
N ALA A 58 -2.85 8.54 11.74
CA ALA A 58 -1.44 8.77 12.03
C ALA A 58 -0.70 9.51 10.91
N GLY A 59 -1.17 9.38 9.66
CA GLY A 59 -0.65 10.14 8.54
C GLY A 59 -0.92 9.50 7.19
N THR A 60 0.03 9.62 6.28
CA THR A 60 -0.07 9.09 4.92
C THR A 60 1.19 8.35 4.50
N ILE A 61 1.04 7.19 3.87
CA ILE A 61 2.11 6.47 3.19
C ILE A 61 1.82 6.38 1.70
N LYS A 62 2.84 6.57 0.87
CA LYS A 62 2.71 6.40 -0.57
C LYS A 62 2.65 4.92 -0.93
N VAL A 63 1.68 4.53 -1.74
CA VAL A 63 1.56 3.17 -2.29
C VAL A 63 1.73 3.25 -3.80
N ILE A 64 2.49 2.31 -4.38
CA ILE A 64 2.65 2.14 -5.83
C ILE A 64 2.26 0.72 -6.21
N ALA A 65 1.45 0.59 -7.27
CA ALA A 65 0.99 -0.68 -7.81
C ALA A 65 1.18 -0.74 -9.33
N LEU A 66 1.33 -1.94 -9.86
CA LEU A 66 1.38 -2.21 -11.30
C LEU A 66 -0.02 -2.53 -11.83
N GLY A 67 -0.26 -2.26 -13.11
CA GLY A 67 -1.53 -2.52 -13.78
C GLY A 67 -2.48 -1.32 -13.77
N GLN A 68 -3.75 -1.60 -14.01
CA GLN A 68 -4.82 -0.60 -13.96
C GLN A 68 -5.22 -0.34 -12.51
N ALA A 69 -5.65 0.89 -12.22
CA ALA A 69 -6.12 1.24 -10.88
C ALA A 69 -7.42 0.51 -10.55
N GLU A 70 -7.41 -0.25 -9.45
CA GLU A 70 -8.58 -0.97 -8.93
C GLU A 70 -9.17 -0.31 -7.67
N VAL A 71 -8.70 0.90 -7.35
CA VAL A 71 -9.09 1.71 -6.19
C VAL A 71 -9.55 3.08 -6.63
N LYS A 72 -10.38 3.72 -5.80
CA LYS A 72 -10.89 5.07 -5.98
C LYS A 72 -10.65 5.90 -4.72
N GLU A 73 -10.71 7.21 -4.86
CA GLU A 73 -10.71 8.14 -3.72
C GLU A 73 -11.77 7.72 -2.69
N GLY A 74 -11.39 7.69 -1.41
CA GLY A 74 -12.26 7.30 -0.30
C GLY A 74 -12.41 5.80 -0.08
N ASP A 75 -11.82 4.95 -0.92
CA ASP A 75 -11.85 3.50 -0.69
C ASP A 75 -11.08 3.14 0.59
N GLN A 76 -11.72 2.37 1.48
CA GLN A 76 -11.00 1.68 2.54
C GLN A 76 -10.37 0.42 1.96
N VAL A 77 -9.06 0.26 2.13
CA VAL A 77 -8.30 -0.86 1.54
C VAL A 77 -7.35 -1.51 2.53
N ILE A 78 -7.09 -2.79 2.32
CA ILE A 78 -5.92 -3.50 2.86
C ILE A 78 -4.88 -3.56 1.76
N VAL A 79 -3.65 -3.13 2.07
CA VAL A 79 -2.49 -3.18 1.18
C VAL A 79 -1.48 -4.16 1.76
N GLU A 80 -1.15 -5.18 0.97
CA GLU A 80 -0.02 -6.06 1.19
C GLU A 80 1.10 -5.66 0.23
N GLY A 81 2.32 -5.46 0.71
CA GLY A 81 3.41 -5.02 -0.14
C GLY A 81 4.76 -4.96 0.54
N ILE A 82 5.77 -4.57 -0.23
CA ILE A 82 7.12 -4.35 0.29
C ILE A 82 7.29 -2.88 0.66
N PHE A 83 7.54 -2.62 1.94
CA PHE A 83 7.86 -1.29 2.42
C PHE A 83 9.31 -0.93 2.08
N SER A 84 9.57 0.32 1.74
CA SER A 84 10.91 0.82 1.46
C SER A 84 11.07 2.24 1.96
N ARG A 85 12.16 2.45 2.69
CA ARG A 85 12.63 3.77 3.12
C ARG A 85 13.68 4.27 2.12
N LEU A 86 13.26 5.10 1.19
CA LEU A 86 14.09 5.56 0.08
C LEU A 86 14.77 6.89 0.42
N ARG A 87 16.09 6.93 0.29
CA ARG A 87 16.85 8.19 0.23
C ARG A 87 16.92 8.67 -1.22
N GLN A 88 16.57 9.93 -1.45
CA GLN A 88 16.84 10.55 -2.75
C GLN A 88 18.34 10.85 -2.85
N ALA A 89 19.01 10.32 -3.87
CA ALA A 89 20.45 10.53 -4.06
C ALA A 89 20.79 12.03 -4.08
N GLY A 90 21.74 12.44 -3.24
CA GLY A 90 22.19 13.83 -3.12
C GLY A 90 21.28 14.78 -2.31
N ARG A 91 20.20 14.28 -1.69
CA ARG A 91 19.32 15.08 -0.81
C ARG A 91 19.07 14.36 0.51
N VAL A 92 18.77 15.13 1.57
CA VAL A 92 18.40 14.62 2.91
C VAL A 92 16.94 14.14 2.94
N ILE A 93 16.22 14.17 1.82
CA ILE A 93 14.81 13.77 1.79
C ILE A 93 14.70 12.25 1.77
N ILE A 94 13.94 11.73 2.74
CA ILE A 94 13.62 10.33 2.90
C ILE A 94 12.13 10.17 2.63
N TYR A 95 11.77 9.22 1.77
CA TYR A 95 10.38 8.88 1.47
C TYR A 95 10.09 7.44 1.87
N ASN A 96 8.92 7.23 2.45
CA ASN A 96 8.38 5.90 2.74
C ASN A 96 7.41 5.52 1.62
N GLU A 97 7.62 4.35 1.03
CA GLU A 97 6.79 3.83 -0.06
C GLU A 97 6.49 2.35 0.17
N ILE A 98 5.26 1.94 -0.11
CA ILE A 98 4.88 0.53 -0.23
C ILE A 98 4.74 0.21 -1.72
N LYS A 99 5.49 -0.77 -2.20
CA LYS A 99 5.21 -1.40 -3.50
C LYS A 99 4.23 -2.52 -3.27
N ALA A 100 2.99 -2.32 -3.71
CA ALA A 100 1.91 -3.26 -3.46
C ALA A 100 2.12 -4.57 -4.24
N LEU A 101 1.91 -5.67 -3.54
CA LEU A 101 1.76 -7.02 -4.08
C LEU A 101 0.28 -7.37 -4.24
N SER A 102 -0.56 -6.95 -3.29
CA SER A 102 -2.02 -7.05 -3.38
C SER A 102 -2.71 -5.85 -2.73
N ILE A 103 -3.88 -5.47 -3.28
CA ILE A 103 -4.73 -4.42 -2.72
C ILE A 103 -6.17 -4.95 -2.70
N LYS A 104 -6.80 -4.93 -1.53
CA LYS A 104 -8.18 -5.41 -1.34
C LYS A 104 -9.05 -4.28 -0.82
N SER A 105 -10.07 -3.91 -1.59
CA SER A 105 -11.08 -2.93 -1.17
C SER A 105 -12.06 -3.56 -0.19
N LEU A 106 -12.23 -2.92 0.97
CA LEU A 106 -13.18 -3.31 2.01
C LEU A 106 -14.61 -2.87 1.65
N ASN A 107 -14.75 -1.77 0.92
CA ASN A 107 -16.06 -1.26 0.47
C ASN A 107 -16.75 -2.20 -0.54
N ARG A 108 -16.00 -3.13 -1.17
CA ARG A 108 -16.55 -4.13 -2.09
C ARG A 108 -17.01 -5.43 -1.42
N LEU A 109 -16.96 -5.52 -0.08
CA LEU A 109 -17.45 -6.70 0.67
C LEU A 109 -18.96 -6.66 0.98
N ASN A 110 -19.70 -5.61 0.61
CA ASN A 110 -21.16 -5.54 0.71
C ASN A 110 -21.83 -5.05 -0.60
N PRO A 111 -21.94 -5.89 -1.64
CA PRO A 111 -22.80 -5.59 -2.78
C PRO A 111 -24.30 -5.89 -2.54
N ASP A 112 -24.66 -6.61 -1.46
CA ASP A 112 -26.01 -7.20 -1.30
C ASP A 112 -27.02 -6.37 -0.48
N LEU A 113 -26.78 -5.07 -0.27
CA LEU A 113 -27.74 -4.18 0.42
C LEU A 113 -28.33 -3.12 -0.51
N VAL A 114 -28.77 -3.56 -1.69
CA VAL A 114 -29.73 -2.78 -2.50
C VAL A 114 -30.94 -3.68 -2.73
N GLY A 115 -31.96 -3.50 -1.89
CA GLY A 115 -33.32 -4.00 -2.13
C GLY A 115 -34.12 -3.03 -2.98
#